data_AF-A0A2A9HFD8-F1
#
_entry.id   AF-A0A2A9HFD8-F1
#
_cell.length_a   1.000
_cell.length_b   1.000
_cell.length_c   1.000
_cell.angle_alpha   90.00
_cell.angle_beta   90.00
_cell.angle_gamma   90.00
#
_symmetry.space_group_name_H-M   'P 1'
#
loop_
_entity.id
_entity.type
_entity.pdbx_description
1 polymer ?
#
loop_
_entity_poly.entity_id
_entity_poly.type
_entity_poly.pdbx_seq_one_letter_code
_entity_poly.pdbx_strand_id
1 'polypeptide(L)'
;MARITAPFRAGWRVAVLAAALVVAALGLSFAAAGSSTATLAPGESLTVRCEGGTRLTVSRVNTREVRLNCKGQAATPTPTRSATATPTRTPTRTPTPTPTRSATPPPSSGAVGRCGEPMDRWHPPVVTGPDGKPCYTGHEHGDEPPAWIAAAGYTVSFSGPFNTSPAENAEKHAAMKGFSTRLNGVDIYFRVHAASNPLDRMARYHSYQVWARDPSGNVSFWQGWYNSGDPRPASEGGSRVPRRIIALPEEDQRPIVAVCDATSIAQGIGCEQWYSAPGEPDWSWDFGWTICGATTLYTPGENATAYDISTWIPTGETGNTRRLEAAWYAFRNPIRGAFVATQFGEIVSGHNDPRCSGTTTRYGVTYRNVCLDQYIAPTMPTVAFPGNADQKTYPDPGVTIPN
;
A
#
# COMPACT_ATOMS: atom_id res chain seq x y z
N MET A 1 29.01 -22.71 -5.08
CA MET A 1 29.73 -23.97 -5.38
C MET A 1 29.98 -24.66 -4.04
N ALA A 2 29.66 -25.91 -3.75
CA ALA A 2 29.48 -27.08 -4.58
C ALA A 2 28.33 -27.98 -4.04
N ARG A 3 27.73 -28.73 -4.96
CA ARG A 3 26.74 -29.79 -4.76
C ARG A 3 27.49 -31.12 -4.81
N ILE A 4 27.31 -32.00 -3.84
CA ILE A 4 27.72 -33.41 -3.96
C ILE A 4 26.54 -34.28 -3.54
N THR A 5 26.19 -35.22 -4.40
CA THR A 5 25.11 -36.20 -4.29
C THR A 5 25.70 -37.61 -4.19
N ALA A 6 25.08 -38.43 -3.32
CA ALA A 6 24.96 -39.90 -3.34
C ALA A 6 26.19 -40.75 -2.93
N PRO A 7 26.03 -42.03 -2.47
CA PRO A 7 24.87 -42.91 -2.66
C PRO A 7 24.35 -43.73 -1.45
N PHE A 8 23.17 -44.31 -1.66
CA PHE A 8 22.50 -45.33 -0.84
C PHE A 8 23.35 -46.60 -0.63
N ARG A 9 23.28 -47.17 0.58
CA ARG A 9 23.30 -48.64 0.82
C ARG A 9 22.33 -49.04 1.93
N ALA A 10 21.64 -50.14 1.68
CA ALA A 10 20.63 -50.76 2.52
C ALA A 10 21.19 -51.39 3.80
N GLY A 11 20.40 -51.39 4.89
CA GLY A 11 20.72 -52.16 6.09
C GLY A 11 19.95 -51.74 7.36
N TRP A 12 18.74 -52.28 7.52
CA TRP A 12 18.07 -52.66 8.78
C TRP A 12 17.79 -51.67 9.93
N ARG A 13 16.48 -51.47 10.15
CA ARG A 13 15.68 -51.60 11.38
C ARG A 13 16.08 -50.80 12.63
N VAL A 14 15.30 -49.75 12.93
CA VAL A 14 14.81 -49.46 14.30
C VAL A 14 13.35 -48.97 14.21
N ALA A 15 12.54 -49.45 15.15
CA ALA A 15 11.08 -49.46 15.18
C ALA A 15 10.41 -48.07 15.15
N VAL A 16 9.43 -47.93 14.25
CA VAL A 16 8.38 -46.90 14.38
C VAL A 16 7.26 -47.51 15.22
N LEU A 17 7.21 -47.18 16.51
CA LEU A 17 6.04 -47.41 17.33
C LEU A 17 4.99 -46.34 16.98
N ALA A 18 4.08 -46.71 16.08
CA ALA A 18 2.87 -45.97 15.82
C ALA A 18 1.88 -46.19 16.98
N ALA A 19 1.65 -45.16 17.78
CA ALA A 19 0.47 -45.08 18.64
C ALA A 19 -0.56 -44.20 17.94
N ALA A 20 -1.41 -44.82 17.11
CA ALA A 20 -2.64 -44.23 16.63
C ALA A 20 -3.72 -44.40 17.70
N LEU A 21 -4.20 -43.29 18.27
CA LEU A 21 -5.44 -43.28 19.04
C LEU A 21 -6.50 -42.52 18.25
N VAL A 22 -7.48 -43.27 17.75
CA VAL A 22 -8.72 -42.75 17.16
C VAL A 22 -9.60 -42.29 18.32
N VAL A 23 -9.96 -41.00 18.37
CA VAL A 23 -11.12 -40.52 19.12
C VAL A 23 -11.96 -39.65 18.18
N ALA A 24 -12.96 -40.28 17.58
CA ALA A 24 -14.05 -39.60 16.90
C ALA A 24 -15.33 -39.88 17.69
N ALA A 25 -15.81 -38.88 18.44
CA ALA A 25 -17.22 -38.54 18.66
C ALA A 25 -17.33 -37.61 19.88
N LEU A 26 -18.07 -36.50 19.70
CA LEU A 26 -18.45 -35.45 20.65
C LEU A 26 -17.41 -34.33 20.86
N GLY A 27 -17.79 -33.13 20.40
CA GLY A 27 -16.99 -31.92 20.38
C GLY A 27 -16.61 -31.40 21.76
N LEU A 28 -15.46 -31.86 22.25
CA LEU A 28 -14.71 -31.28 23.36
C LEU A 28 -13.23 -31.20 22.93
N SER A 29 -12.76 -30.00 22.61
CA SER A 29 -11.33 -29.74 22.39
C SER A 29 -10.61 -29.78 23.74
N PHE A 30 -10.18 -30.96 24.18
CA PHE A 30 -9.20 -31.06 25.26
C PHE A 30 -7.81 -30.76 24.70
N ALA A 31 -7.21 -29.65 25.10
CA ALA A 31 -5.79 -29.41 24.91
C ALA A 31 -5.00 -30.36 25.82
N ALA A 32 -4.65 -31.54 25.31
CA ALA A 32 -3.71 -32.42 26.00
C ALA A 32 -2.32 -31.78 25.96
N ALA A 33 -1.74 -31.46 27.13
CA ALA A 33 -0.36 -31.03 27.23
C ALA A 33 0.56 -32.23 26.96
N GLY A 34 1.01 -32.38 25.71
CA GLY A 34 2.02 -33.36 25.33
C GLY A 34 3.44 -32.77 25.49
N SER A 35 4.36 -33.57 26.02
CA SER A 35 5.80 -33.30 25.90
C SER A 35 6.45 -34.35 25.00
N SER A 36 7.43 -33.93 24.21
CA SER A 36 8.25 -34.82 23.39
C SER A 36 9.71 -34.45 23.59
N THR A 37 10.58 -35.45 23.54
CA THR A 37 12.02 -35.29 23.67
C THR A 37 12.68 -35.72 22.37
N ALA A 38 13.57 -34.88 21.83
CA ALA A 38 14.38 -35.19 20.67
C ALA A 38 15.87 -35.02 21.03
N THR A 39 16.69 -36.00 20.67
CA THR A 39 18.15 -35.94 20.81
C THR A 39 18.74 -35.58 19.46
N LEU A 40 19.56 -34.52 19.40
CA LEU A 40 20.23 -34.08 18.19
C LEU A 40 21.69 -34.50 18.20
N ALA A 41 22.18 -35.05 17.09
CA ALA A 41 23.59 -35.27 16.85
C ALA A 41 24.31 -33.95 16.46
N PRO A 42 25.64 -33.85 16.59
CA PRO A 42 26.38 -32.67 16.16
C PRO A 42 26.12 -32.34 14.68
N GLY A 43 25.65 -31.12 14.42
CA GLY A 43 25.31 -30.63 13.07
C GLY A 43 23.84 -30.79 12.68
N GLU A 44 23.00 -31.45 13.49
CA GLU A 44 21.55 -31.52 13.25
C GLU A 44 20.82 -30.27 13.75
N SER A 45 19.68 -29.97 13.12
CA SER A 45 18.81 -28.85 13.49
C SER A 45 17.37 -29.32 13.73
N LEU A 46 16.74 -28.83 14.80
CA LEU A 46 15.31 -29.03 15.07
C LEU A 46 14.53 -27.75 14.77
N THR A 47 13.47 -27.85 13.96
CA THR A 47 12.53 -26.74 13.73
C THR A 47 11.24 -26.98 14.51
N VAL A 48 10.83 -26.03 15.34
CA VAL A 48 9.59 -26.08 16.13
C VAL A 48 8.65 -24.96 15.67
N ARG A 49 7.43 -25.33 15.26
CA ARG A 49 6.38 -24.38 14.89
C ARG A 49 5.26 -24.44 15.92
N CYS A 50 4.98 -23.31 16.56
CA CYS A 50 3.85 -23.17 17.48
C CYS A 50 2.64 -22.64 16.69
N GLU A 51 1.59 -23.45 16.54
CA GLU A 51 0.37 -23.04 15.84
C GLU A 51 -0.59 -22.26 16.75
N GLY A 52 -1.49 -21.46 16.17
CA GLY A 52 -2.52 -20.72 16.92
C GLY A 52 -2.06 -19.43 17.62
N GLY A 53 -1.06 -18.72 17.10
CA GLY A 53 -0.62 -17.42 17.65
C GLY A 53 0.17 -17.53 18.97
N THR A 54 0.64 -18.73 19.31
CA THR A 54 1.37 -19.00 20.54
C THR A 54 2.85 -18.64 20.41
N ARG A 55 3.46 -18.12 21.49
CA ARG A 55 4.87 -17.71 21.51
C ARG A 55 5.75 -18.88 21.90
N LEU A 56 6.77 -19.18 21.09
CA LEU A 56 7.83 -20.12 21.46
C LEU A 56 8.70 -19.51 22.55
N THR A 57 8.91 -20.24 23.63
CA THR A 57 9.86 -19.89 24.70
C THR A 57 10.93 -20.96 24.81
N VAL A 58 12.18 -20.51 24.95
CA VAL A 58 13.37 -21.37 24.98
C VAL A 58 14.02 -21.22 26.35
N SER A 59 14.21 -22.32 27.06
CA SER A 59 14.89 -22.34 28.36
C SER A 59 15.98 -23.41 28.34
N ARG A 60 17.23 -23.02 28.60
CA ARG A 60 18.33 -23.97 28.75
C ARG A 60 18.18 -24.68 30.10
N VAL A 61 18.17 -26.02 30.10
CA VAL A 61 18.08 -26.82 31.32
C VAL A 61 19.47 -27.11 31.87
N ASN A 62 20.41 -27.47 30.98
CA ASN A 62 21.82 -27.66 31.29
C ASN A 62 22.67 -27.46 30.01
N THR A 63 23.95 -27.81 30.04
CA THR A 63 24.86 -27.64 28.90
C THR A 63 24.54 -28.52 27.69
N ARG A 64 23.73 -29.57 27.86
CA ARG A 64 23.36 -30.54 26.82
C ARG A 64 21.85 -30.61 26.54
N GLU A 65 21.05 -29.81 27.23
CA GLU A 65 19.58 -29.87 27.15
C GLU A 65 18.94 -28.48 27.10
N VAL A 66 18.01 -28.31 26.16
CA VAL A 66 17.18 -27.13 26.00
C VAL A 66 15.72 -27.55 25.99
N ARG A 67 14.88 -26.85 26.74
CA ARG A 67 13.44 -27.04 26.78
C ARG A 67 12.75 -25.95 25.96
N LEU A 68 11.88 -26.39 25.06
CA LEU A 68 11.11 -25.55 24.15
C LEU A 68 9.63 -25.63 24.56
N ASN A 69 8.99 -24.50 24.84
CA ASN A 69 7.58 -24.46 25.24
C ASN A 69 6.78 -23.48 24.36
N CYS A 70 5.70 -23.95 23.74
CA CYS A 70 4.70 -23.09 23.10
C CYS A 70 3.72 -22.60 24.17
N LYS A 71 3.75 -21.31 24.51
CA LYS A 71 2.80 -20.75 25.49
C LYS A 71 1.51 -20.30 24.79
N GLY A 72 0.39 -20.89 25.21
CA GLY A 72 -0.95 -20.35 24.97
C GLY A 72 -1.04 -18.90 25.49
N GLN A 73 -1.68 -18.02 24.72
CA GLN A 73 -2.02 -16.69 25.21
C GLN A 73 -3.03 -16.87 26.37
N ALA A 74 -2.61 -16.60 27.60
CA ALA A 74 -3.48 -16.68 28.75
C ALA A 74 -4.62 -15.66 28.56
N ALA A 75 -5.87 -16.14 28.55
CA ALA A 75 -7.03 -15.27 28.56
C ALA A 75 -6.94 -14.37 29.80
N THR A 76 -6.83 -13.06 29.58
CA THR A 76 -6.92 -12.08 30.66
C THR A 76 -8.33 -12.19 31.26
N PRO A 77 -8.49 -12.46 32.56
CA PRO A 77 -9.82 -12.55 33.16
C PRO A 77 -10.51 -11.18 33.09
N THR A 78 -11.59 -11.10 32.31
CA THR A 78 -12.49 -9.96 32.30
C THR A 78 -13.21 -9.91 33.66
N PRO A 79 -13.19 -8.78 34.39
CA PRO A 79 -13.94 -8.67 35.64
C PRO A 79 -15.45 -8.75 35.36
N THR A 80 -16.09 -9.80 35.87
CA THR A 80 -17.54 -9.99 35.81
C THR A 80 -18.23 -8.97 36.70
N ARG A 81 -18.77 -7.89 36.12
CA ARG A 81 -19.77 -7.06 36.80
C ARG A 81 -21.12 -7.79 36.72
N SER A 82 -21.72 -8.04 37.87
CA SER A 82 -23.11 -8.53 37.97
C SER A 82 -24.04 -7.45 37.41
N ALA A 83 -24.70 -7.75 36.29
CA ALA A 83 -25.65 -6.84 35.65
C ALA A 83 -27.07 -7.15 36.14
N THR A 84 -27.67 -6.19 36.83
CA THR A 84 -29.11 -6.13 37.07
C THR A 84 -29.84 -6.01 35.73
N ALA A 85 -30.82 -6.90 35.48
CA ALA A 85 -31.61 -6.92 34.27
C ALA A 85 -32.33 -5.58 34.06
N THR A 86 -31.93 -4.86 33.00
CA THR A 86 -32.65 -3.68 32.50
C THR A 86 -33.45 -4.11 31.27
N PRO A 87 -34.74 -3.73 31.14
CA PRO A 87 -35.61 -4.21 30.06
C PRO A 87 -35.07 -3.83 28.68
N THR A 88 -35.02 -4.82 27.80
CA THR A 88 -34.58 -4.71 26.41
C THR A 88 -35.52 -3.81 25.63
N ARG A 89 -35.07 -2.61 25.27
CA ARG A 89 -35.71 -1.80 24.22
C ARG A 89 -35.34 -2.37 22.85
N THR A 90 -36.35 -2.52 22.00
CA THR A 90 -36.25 -2.86 20.58
C THR A 90 -35.17 -2.00 19.90
N PRO A 91 -34.25 -2.59 19.10
CA PRO A 91 -33.20 -1.83 18.44
C PRO A 91 -33.82 -0.92 17.38
N THR A 92 -33.87 0.37 17.68
CA THR A 92 -34.11 1.41 16.68
C THR A 92 -32.90 1.43 15.75
N ARG A 93 -33.12 1.27 14.43
CA ARG A 93 -32.08 1.47 13.42
C ARG A 93 -31.51 2.88 13.57
N THR A 94 -30.31 2.99 14.13
CA THR A 94 -29.57 4.26 14.11
C THR A 94 -29.23 4.56 12.65
N PRO A 95 -29.66 5.70 12.08
CA PRO A 95 -29.24 6.08 10.75
C PRO A 95 -27.71 6.20 10.74
N THR A 96 -27.06 5.51 9.80
CA THR A 96 -25.64 5.72 9.50
C THR A 96 -25.43 7.21 9.26
N PRO A 97 -24.56 7.90 10.02
CA PRO A 97 -24.33 9.32 9.80
C PRO A 97 -23.85 9.52 8.37
N THR A 98 -24.64 10.25 7.58
CA THR A 98 -24.17 10.78 6.30
C THR A 98 -23.05 11.76 6.63
N PRO A 99 -21.81 11.55 6.16
CA PRO A 99 -20.70 12.45 6.47
C PRO A 99 -21.09 13.87 6.08
N THR A 100 -21.05 14.77 7.06
CA THR A 100 -21.27 16.20 6.83
C THR A 100 -20.19 16.66 5.87
N ARG A 101 -20.59 17.07 4.66
CA ARG A 101 -19.68 17.63 3.66
C ARG A 101 -19.00 18.87 4.27
N SER A 102 -17.73 18.73 4.64
CA SER A 102 -16.87 19.90 4.79
C SER A 102 -16.76 20.53 3.42
N ALA A 103 -17.28 21.75 3.26
CA ALA A 103 -17.16 22.51 2.03
C ALA A 103 -15.68 22.84 1.82
N THR A 104 -14.96 21.90 1.21
CA THR A 104 -13.66 22.18 0.63
C THR A 104 -13.90 23.23 -0.45
N PRO A 105 -13.22 24.38 -0.42
CA PRO A 105 -13.35 25.37 -1.48
C PRO A 105 -13.08 24.68 -2.82
N PRO A 106 -13.85 25.00 -3.88
CA PRO A 106 -13.61 24.40 -5.18
C PRO A 106 -12.15 24.60 -5.54
N PRO A 107 -11.44 23.55 -6.02
CA PRO A 107 -10.11 23.75 -6.57
C PRO A 107 -10.19 24.88 -7.61
N SER A 108 -9.10 25.61 -7.81
CA SER A 108 -9.00 26.55 -8.93
C SER A 108 -9.09 25.76 -10.24
N SER A 109 -10.30 25.42 -10.66
CA SER A 109 -10.59 24.55 -11.79
C SER A 109 -11.13 25.36 -12.95
N GLY A 110 -10.59 25.06 -14.13
CA GLY A 110 -10.77 25.85 -15.34
C GLY A 110 -9.66 25.61 -16.36
N ALA A 111 -8.53 25.02 -15.93
CA ALA A 111 -7.53 24.50 -16.86
C ALA A 111 -8.15 23.37 -17.69
N VAL A 112 -8.02 23.52 -19.00
CA VAL A 112 -8.43 22.52 -19.98
C VAL A 112 -7.19 21.97 -20.67
N GLY A 113 -7.21 20.67 -20.94
CA GLY A 113 -6.14 20.00 -21.65
C GLY A 113 -6.21 20.26 -23.16
N ARG A 114 -5.40 19.51 -23.91
CA ARG A 114 -5.19 19.71 -25.34
C ARG A 114 -6.47 19.62 -26.16
N CYS A 115 -7.39 18.76 -25.74
CA CYS A 115 -8.66 18.49 -26.41
C CYS A 115 -9.83 19.24 -25.77
N GLY A 116 -9.57 20.20 -24.87
CA GLY A 116 -10.62 20.92 -24.13
C GLY A 116 -11.18 20.14 -22.94
N GLU A 117 -10.60 18.99 -22.62
CA GLU A 117 -10.96 18.14 -21.50
C GLU A 117 -10.62 18.81 -20.16
N PRO A 118 -11.46 18.65 -19.13
CA PRO A 118 -11.18 19.20 -17.80
C PRO A 118 -9.98 18.49 -17.16
N MET A 119 -8.93 19.26 -16.81
CA MET A 119 -7.74 18.71 -16.17
C MET A 119 -7.93 18.38 -14.67
N ASP A 120 -9.09 18.70 -14.09
CA ASP A 120 -9.35 18.50 -12.66
C ASP A 120 -10.04 17.16 -12.35
N ARG A 121 -10.37 16.36 -13.36
CA ARG A 121 -11.11 15.10 -13.20
C ARG A 121 -10.64 14.07 -14.22
N TRP A 122 -11.02 12.81 -13.98
CA TRP A 122 -10.71 11.73 -14.90
C TRP A 122 -11.34 11.97 -16.28
N HIS A 123 -10.58 11.61 -17.30
CA HIS A 123 -11.03 11.51 -18.68
C HIS A 123 -10.31 10.34 -19.37
N PRO A 124 -10.90 9.75 -20.43
CA PRO A 124 -10.24 8.74 -21.24
C PRO A 124 -9.08 9.35 -22.06
N PRO A 125 -8.15 8.53 -22.59
CA PRO A 125 -7.06 9.00 -23.46
C PRO A 125 -7.55 9.56 -24.82
N VAL A 126 -8.79 9.26 -25.18
CA VAL A 126 -9.46 9.80 -26.37
C VAL A 126 -10.80 10.37 -25.95
N VAL A 127 -10.97 11.68 -26.12
CA VAL A 127 -12.21 12.40 -25.84
C VAL A 127 -12.87 12.87 -27.14
N THR A 128 -14.11 13.34 -27.05
CA THR A 128 -14.71 14.10 -28.16
C THR A 128 -14.19 15.53 -28.09
N GLY A 129 -13.45 15.95 -29.11
CA GLY A 129 -12.90 17.29 -29.21
C GLY A 129 -13.97 18.35 -29.51
N PRO A 130 -13.60 19.64 -29.48
CA PRO A 130 -14.53 20.74 -29.74
C PRO A 130 -15.13 20.73 -31.15
N ASP A 131 -14.49 20.05 -32.10
CA ASP A 131 -14.96 19.87 -33.48
C ASP A 131 -15.87 18.64 -33.65
N GLY A 132 -16.21 17.96 -32.55
CA GLY A 132 -17.06 16.77 -32.53
C GLY A 132 -16.36 15.47 -32.96
N LYS A 133 -15.04 15.49 -33.14
CA LYS A 133 -14.24 14.32 -33.58
C LYS A 133 -13.43 13.72 -32.43
N PRO A 134 -12.95 12.46 -32.55
CA PRO A 134 -12.01 11.90 -31.59
C PRO A 134 -10.74 12.75 -31.49
N CYS A 135 -10.36 13.12 -30.27
CA CYS A 135 -9.15 13.88 -29.97
C CYS A 135 -8.33 13.14 -28.90
N TYR A 136 -7.05 12.92 -29.20
CA TYR A 136 -6.09 12.26 -28.32
C TYR A 136 -5.52 13.26 -27.31
N THR A 137 -5.76 13.03 -26.03
CA THR A 137 -5.38 13.97 -24.95
C THR A 137 -3.87 14.04 -24.75
N GLY A 138 -3.15 12.98 -25.12
CA GLY A 138 -1.69 12.89 -25.01
C GLY A 138 -1.20 12.08 -23.81
N HIS A 139 -2.10 11.66 -22.93
CA HIS A 139 -1.83 10.90 -21.70
C HIS A 139 -3.04 10.04 -21.31
N GLU A 140 -2.83 9.08 -20.40
CA GLU A 140 -3.92 8.24 -19.85
C GLU A 140 -3.96 8.27 -18.31
N HIS A 141 -5.16 8.15 -17.74
CA HIS A 141 -5.40 8.27 -16.30
C HIS A 141 -5.78 6.95 -15.61
N GLY A 142 -5.59 5.80 -16.27
CA GLY A 142 -6.02 4.50 -15.76
C GLY A 142 -7.53 4.35 -15.68
N ASP A 143 -8.01 3.64 -14.65
CA ASP A 143 -9.43 3.34 -14.48
C ASP A 143 -10.27 4.59 -14.15
N GLU A 144 -11.45 4.69 -14.76
CA GLU A 144 -12.48 5.65 -14.40
C GLU A 144 -12.91 5.44 -12.93
N PRO A 145 -13.17 6.52 -12.16
CA PRO A 145 -13.77 6.44 -10.84
C PRO A 145 -15.05 5.58 -10.82
N PRO A 146 -15.09 4.49 -10.04
CA PRO A 146 -16.29 3.67 -9.93
C PRO A 146 -17.50 4.46 -9.43
N ALA A 147 -18.67 4.22 -10.02
CA ALA A 147 -19.92 4.92 -9.68
C ALA A 147 -20.32 4.83 -8.20
N TRP A 148 -19.88 3.79 -7.47
CA TRP A 148 -20.16 3.64 -6.05
C TRP A 148 -19.48 4.70 -5.17
N ILE A 149 -18.40 5.33 -5.65
CA ILE A 149 -17.75 6.45 -4.97
C ILE A 149 -18.68 7.66 -4.95
N ALA A 150 -19.25 8.00 -6.12
CA ALA A 150 -20.23 9.07 -6.24
C ALA A 150 -21.52 8.76 -5.47
N ALA A 151 -21.99 7.51 -5.50
CA ALA A 151 -23.15 7.07 -4.73
C ALA A 151 -22.94 7.20 -3.20
N ALA A 152 -21.69 7.04 -2.73
CA ALA A 152 -21.32 7.28 -1.33
C ALA A 152 -21.10 8.77 -1.00
N GLY A 153 -21.28 9.67 -1.97
CA GLY A 153 -21.22 11.11 -1.78
C GLY A 153 -19.83 11.74 -1.95
N TYR A 154 -18.86 10.99 -2.47
CA TYR A 154 -17.51 11.48 -2.75
C TYR A 154 -17.38 11.97 -4.20
N THR A 155 -16.36 12.78 -4.44
CA THR A 155 -15.95 13.19 -5.80
C THR A 155 -14.47 12.92 -5.96
N VAL A 156 -14.09 12.25 -7.04
CA VAL A 156 -12.68 12.10 -7.42
C VAL A 156 -12.27 13.33 -8.21
N SER A 157 -11.19 13.96 -7.78
CA SER A 157 -10.60 15.14 -8.42
C SER A 157 -9.09 14.96 -8.50
N PHE A 158 -8.45 15.57 -9.51
CA PHE A 158 -7.00 15.68 -9.65
C PHE A 158 -6.41 16.90 -8.96
N SER A 159 -7.28 17.81 -8.49
CA SER A 159 -6.90 18.97 -7.69
C SER A 159 -7.64 19.00 -6.37
N GLY A 160 -6.93 19.29 -5.29
CA GLY A 160 -7.53 19.45 -3.98
C GLY A 160 -6.52 19.79 -2.88
N PRO A 161 -6.98 19.93 -1.63
CA PRO A 161 -6.13 20.26 -0.48
C PRO A 161 -5.07 19.19 -0.19
N PHE A 162 -5.28 17.97 -0.67
CA PHE A 162 -4.34 16.86 -0.50
C PHE A 162 -3.16 16.91 -1.48
N ASN A 163 -3.14 17.85 -2.45
CA ASN A 163 -2.04 17.96 -3.42
C ASN A 163 -0.71 18.30 -2.73
N THR A 164 0.41 17.84 -3.30
CA THR A 164 1.76 18.14 -2.77
C THR A 164 2.18 19.60 -3.00
N SER A 165 1.58 20.25 -3.98
CA SER A 165 1.71 21.68 -4.24
C SER A 165 0.47 22.21 -5.00
N PRO A 166 0.24 23.53 -5.02
CA PRO A 166 -0.79 24.12 -5.88
C PRO A 166 -0.60 23.83 -7.37
N ALA A 167 0.66 23.61 -7.79
CA ALA A 167 1.03 23.37 -9.18
C ALA A 167 1.00 21.89 -9.57
N GLU A 168 0.82 20.94 -8.63
CA GLU A 168 0.93 19.49 -8.90
C GLU A 168 0.04 19.06 -10.07
N ASN A 169 -1.22 19.50 -10.12
CA ASN A 169 -2.09 19.15 -11.24
C ASN A 169 -1.71 19.85 -12.55
N ALA A 170 -1.18 21.08 -12.51
CA ALA A 170 -0.85 21.80 -13.73
C ALA A 170 0.46 21.32 -14.36
N GLU A 171 1.47 21.02 -13.53
CA GLU A 171 2.82 20.61 -13.96
C GLU A 171 2.91 19.10 -14.21
N LYS A 172 2.13 18.31 -13.48
CA LYS A 172 2.24 16.85 -13.48
C LYS A 172 0.89 16.15 -13.65
N HIS A 173 -0.02 16.82 -14.34
CA HIS A 173 -1.35 16.31 -14.67
C HIS A 173 -1.33 14.85 -15.14
N ALA A 174 -0.45 14.57 -16.11
CA ALA A 174 -0.35 13.26 -16.74
C ALA A 174 -0.07 12.16 -15.71
N ALA A 175 0.67 12.42 -14.64
CA ALA A 175 1.02 11.43 -13.62
C ALA A 175 -0.15 11.02 -12.68
N MET A 176 -1.33 11.65 -12.78
CA MET A 176 -2.51 11.31 -11.98
C MET A 176 -3.17 10.02 -12.46
N LYS A 177 -3.02 8.90 -11.75
CA LYS A 177 -3.54 7.58 -12.16
C LYS A 177 -4.61 7.07 -11.21
N GLY A 178 -5.70 6.58 -11.78
CA GLY A 178 -6.74 5.78 -11.12
C GLY A 178 -6.50 4.28 -11.31
N PHE A 179 -6.74 3.50 -10.26
CA PHE A 179 -6.63 2.05 -10.29
C PHE A 179 -7.75 1.43 -9.46
N SER A 180 -8.70 0.78 -10.12
CA SER A 180 -9.82 0.08 -9.53
C SER A 180 -9.51 -1.41 -9.42
N THR A 181 -9.57 -2.00 -8.25
CA THR A 181 -9.33 -3.44 -8.10
C THR A 181 -10.19 -4.03 -6.97
N ARG A 182 -10.09 -5.33 -6.76
CA ARG A 182 -10.73 -6.01 -5.63
C ARG A 182 -9.73 -6.92 -4.93
N LEU A 183 -9.38 -6.58 -3.70
CA LEU A 183 -8.40 -7.30 -2.90
C LEU A 183 -9.07 -7.77 -1.59
N ASN A 184 -8.89 -9.05 -1.24
CA ASN A 184 -9.49 -9.66 -0.04
C ASN A 184 -11.00 -9.38 0.13
N GLY A 185 -11.74 -9.32 -0.97
CA GLY A 185 -13.19 -9.08 -0.97
C GLY A 185 -13.62 -7.61 -0.87
N VAL A 186 -12.68 -6.67 -0.72
CA VAL A 186 -12.89 -5.22 -0.68
C VAL A 186 -12.67 -4.62 -2.07
N ASP A 187 -13.62 -3.86 -2.58
CA ASP A 187 -13.41 -3.07 -3.81
C ASP A 187 -12.59 -1.83 -3.45
N ILE A 188 -11.52 -1.57 -4.18
CA ILE A 188 -10.58 -0.47 -3.93
C ILE A 188 -10.52 0.39 -5.18
N TYR A 189 -10.58 1.71 -5.00
CA TYR A 189 -10.14 2.66 -6.00
C TYR A 189 -8.99 3.48 -5.42
N PHE A 190 -7.81 3.31 -6.00
CA PHE A 190 -6.61 4.05 -5.65
C PHE A 190 -6.35 5.12 -6.68
N ARG A 191 -6.29 6.36 -6.24
CA ARG A 191 -5.82 7.48 -7.04
C ARG A 191 -4.45 7.88 -6.51
N VAL A 192 -3.48 7.95 -7.41
CA VAL A 192 -2.11 8.29 -7.07
C VAL A 192 -1.51 9.23 -8.09
N HIS A 193 -0.63 10.10 -7.62
CA HIS A 193 0.27 10.83 -8.47
C HIS A 193 1.60 10.06 -8.57
N ALA A 194 1.86 9.38 -9.69
CA ALA A 194 3.12 8.69 -9.94
C ALA A 194 3.34 8.38 -11.42
N ALA A 195 4.53 8.72 -11.93
CA ALA A 195 5.00 8.38 -13.27
C ALA A 195 6.48 8.02 -13.28
N SER A 196 6.93 7.35 -14.35
CA SER A 196 8.32 6.87 -14.49
C SER A 196 9.23 7.91 -15.15
N ASN A 197 9.24 9.13 -14.59
CA ASN A 197 10.00 10.26 -15.12
C ASN A 197 10.69 11.09 -14.01
N PRO A 198 11.66 11.95 -14.36
CA PRO A 198 12.39 12.75 -13.38
C PRO A 198 11.50 13.66 -12.51
N LEU A 199 10.42 14.24 -13.04
CA LEU A 199 9.49 15.09 -12.27
C LEU A 199 8.84 14.33 -11.12
N ASP A 200 8.51 13.06 -11.32
CA ASP A 200 7.89 12.25 -10.28
C ASP A 200 8.92 11.68 -9.31
N ARG A 201 10.08 11.21 -9.81
CA ARG A 201 11.14 10.61 -8.99
C ARG A 201 11.83 11.60 -8.06
N MET A 202 11.87 12.89 -8.41
CA MET A 202 12.47 13.96 -7.57
C MET A 202 11.72 14.21 -6.26
N ALA A 203 10.46 13.78 -6.15
CA ALA A 203 9.67 14.01 -4.96
C ALA A 203 9.83 12.85 -3.96
N ARG A 204 9.86 13.16 -2.67
CA ARG A 204 9.76 12.16 -1.59
C ARG A 204 8.32 11.78 -1.28
N TYR A 205 7.44 12.77 -1.36
CA TYR A 205 6.04 12.65 -0.99
C TYR A 205 5.18 12.74 -2.23
N HIS A 206 4.18 11.88 -2.30
CA HIS A 206 3.24 11.81 -3.42
C HIS A 206 1.82 11.79 -2.86
N SER A 207 0.96 12.61 -3.45
CA SER A 207 -0.44 12.68 -3.04
C SER A 207 -1.19 11.41 -3.45
N TYR A 208 -2.06 10.95 -2.56
CA TYR A 208 -2.94 9.83 -2.84
C TYR A 208 -4.33 10.04 -2.25
N GLN A 209 -5.28 9.32 -2.84
CA GLN A 209 -6.60 9.09 -2.29
C GLN A 209 -6.97 7.62 -2.49
N VAL A 210 -7.64 7.04 -1.51
CA VAL A 210 -8.10 5.65 -1.56
C VAL A 210 -9.55 5.62 -1.11
N TRP A 211 -10.39 5.00 -1.91
CA TRP A 211 -11.73 4.60 -1.50
C TRP A 211 -11.78 3.09 -1.42
N ALA A 212 -12.38 2.57 -0.37
CA ALA A 212 -12.55 1.14 -0.21
C ALA A 212 -14.00 0.81 0.18
N ARG A 213 -14.67 0.00 -0.64
CA ARG A 213 -16.02 -0.50 -0.36
C ARG A 213 -15.92 -1.92 0.17
N ASP A 214 -16.32 -2.09 1.43
CA ASP A 214 -16.29 -3.39 2.10
C ASP A 214 -17.45 -4.31 1.65
N PRO A 215 -17.45 -5.60 2.03
CA PRO A 215 -18.52 -6.53 1.68
C PRO A 215 -19.91 -6.16 2.22
N SER A 216 -19.99 -5.27 3.21
CA SER A 216 -21.26 -4.73 3.72
C SER A 216 -21.76 -3.53 2.90
N GLY A 217 -20.99 -3.10 1.90
CA GLY A 217 -21.30 -1.96 1.04
C GLY A 217 -20.91 -0.61 1.64
N ASN A 218 -20.28 -0.59 2.81
CA ASN A 218 -19.83 0.67 3.42
C ASN A 218 -18.55 1.14 2.74
N VAL A 219 -18.46 2.45 2.49
CA VAL A 219 -17.30 3.07 1.82
C VAL A 219 -16.44 3.80 2.83
N SER A 220 -15.18 3.37 2.92
CA SER A 220 -14.10 4.06 3.62
C SER A 220 -13.31 4.95 2.66
N PHE A 221 -12.68 6.00 3.18
CA PHE A 221 -11.93 6.99 2.45
C PHE A 221 -10.67 7.42 3.22
N TRP A 222 -9.54 7.37 2.53
CA TRP A 222 -8.24 7.85 3.00
C TRP A 222 -7.66 8.84 2.00
N GLN A 223 -6.95 9.84 2.49
CA GLN A 223 -6.18 10.77 1.66
C GLN A 223 -5.00 11.35 2.42
N GLY A 224 -3.94 11.69 1.70
CA GLY A 224 -2.73 12.27 2.29
C GLY A 224 -1.55 12.13 1.37
N TRP A 225 -0.36 12.15 1.94
CA TRP A 225 0.90 11.93 1.23
C TRP A 225 1.56 10.65 1.71
N TYR A 226 1.94 9.76 0.79
CA TYR A 226 2.79 8.63 1.14
C TYR A 226 4.26 8.99 0.91
N ASN A 227 5.13 8.43 1.75
CA ASN A 227 6.57 8.62 1.69
C ASN A 227 7.19 7.54 0.80
N SER A 228 7.68 7.91 -0.38
CA SER A 228 8.42 7.03 -1.31
C SER A 228 9.94 7.10 -1.11
N GLY A 229 10.39 7.75 -0.04
CA GLY A 229 11.80 7.81 0.35
C GLY A 229 12.57 8.99 -0.23
N ASP A 230 13.84 9.11 0.15
CA ASP A 230 14.70 10.21 -0.26
C ASP A 230 14.99 10.12 -1.78
N PRO A 231 14.80 11.20 -2.56
CA PRO A 231 14.94 11.16 -4.01
C PRO A 231 16.38 11.03 -4.49
N ARG A 232 17.38 11.04 -3.60
CA ARG A 232 18.78 10.82 -3.96
C ARG A 232 19.05 9.34 -4.30
N PRO A 233 20.15 9.05 -5.01
CA PRO A 233 20.63 7.68 -5.21
C PRO A 233 20.90 6.99 -3.87
N ALA A 234 20.66 5.68 -3.79
CA ALA A 234 20.99 4.90 -2.59
C ALA A 234 22.48 4.90 -2.24
N SER A 235 23.36 5.07 -3.23
CA SER A 235 24.81 5.27 -3.02
C SER A 235 25.14 6.54 -2.22
N GLU A 236 24.20 7.48 -2.08
CA GLU A 236 24.31 8.71 -1.30
C GLU A 236 23.41 8.70 -0.04
N GLY A 237 22.91 7.52 0.34
CA GLY A 237 21.96 7.34 1.43
C GLY A 237 20.51 7.69 1.06
N GLY A 238 20.19 7.76 -0.24
CA GLY A 238 18.84 7.99 -0.72
C GLY A 238 18.03 6.70 -0.91
N SER A 239 16.89 6.80 -1.61
CA SER A 239 15.92 5.70 -1.81
C SER A 239 15.67 5.38 -3.28
N ARG A 240 16.54 5.84 -4.19
CA ARG A 240 16.51 5.47 -5.61
C ARG A 240 17.55 4.37 -5.87
N VAL A 241 17.06 3.17 -6.17
CA VAL A 241 17.91 1.99 -6.38
C VAL A 241 17.68 1.44 -7.78
N PRO A 242 18.69 1.44 -8.65
CA PRO A 242 18.55 0.82 -9.96
C PRO A 242 18.28 -0.68 -9.86
N ARG A 243 17.27 -1.16 -10.56
CA ARG A 243 16.91 -2.58 -10.57
C ARG A 243 17.95 -3.43 -11.29
N ARG A 244 18.21 -4.63 -10.75
CA ARG A 244 19.16 -5.59 -11.32
C ARG A 244 18.58 -7.01 -11.35
N ILE A 245 19.08 -7.86 -12.25
CA ILE A 245 18.74 -9.29 -12.26
C ILE A 245 19.15 -9.95 -10.94
N ILE A 246 20.32 -9.59 -10.45
CA ILE A 246 20.78 -9.95 -9.12
C ILE A 246 20.50 -8.71 -8.26
N ALA A 247 19.40 -8.78 -7.50
CA ALA A 247 18.94 -7.67 -6.69
C ALA A 247 20.04 -7.19 -5.74
N LEU A 248 20.19 -5.86 -5.66
CA LEU A 248 21.07 -5.23 -4.70
C LEU A 248 20.44 -5.29 -3.30
N PRO A 249 21.21 -5.41 -2.21
CA PRO A 249 20.67 -5.38 -0.84
C PRO A 249 19.80 -4.15 -0.54
N GLU A 250 20.10 -3.02 -1.18
CA GLU A 250 19.33 -1.78 -1.07
C GLU A 250 17.93 -1.91 -1.68
N GLU A 251 17.71 -2.80 -2.66
CA GLU A 251 16.39 -3.04 -3.28
C GLU A 251 15.34 -3.58 -2.28
N ASP A 252 15.79 -4.14 -1.14
CA ASP A 252 14.91 -4.68 -0.09
C ASP A 252 14.50 -3.63 0.97
N GLN A 253 15.08 -2.42 0.95
CA GLN A 253 14.88 -1.42 2.00
C GLN A 253 13.71 -0.48 1.65
N ARG A 254 12.60 -0.53 2.42
CA ARG A 254 11.46 0.38 2.22
C ARG A 254 11.54 1.61 3.16
N PRO A 255 11.12 2.81 2.73
CA PRO A 255 10.57 3.15 1.41
C PRO A 255 11.64 3.16 0.30
N ILE A 256 11.21 2.86 -0.92
CA ILE A 256 12.10 2.75 -2.08
C ILE A 256 11.38 3.05 -3.38
N VAL A 257 12.13 3.60 -4.34
CA VAL A 257 11.78 3.54 -5.76
C VAL A 257 12.89 2.76 -6.47
N ALA A 258 12.56 1.55 -6.88
CA ALA A 258 13.41 0.67 -7.65
C ALA A 258 13.31 1.06 -9.13
N VAL A 259 14.25 1.90 -9.57
CA VAL A 259 14.26 2.60 -10.85
C VAL A 259 14.86 1.78 -11.99
N CYS A 260 14.51 2.11 -13.23
CA CYS A 260 15.10 1.50 -14.42
C CYS A 260 16.15 2.43 -15.04
N ASP A 261 17.43 2.07 -14.95
CA ASP A 261 18.50 2.74 -15.69
C ASP A 261 18.85 1.98 -16.99
N ALA A 262 19.85 2.48 -17.74
CA ALA A 262 20.29 1.83 -18.98
C ALA A 262 20.70 0.35 -18.78
N THR A 263 21.28 0.02 -17.61
CA THR A 263 21.68 -1.36 -17.29
C THR A 263 20.44 -2.22 -17.00
N SER A 264 19.46 -1.69 -16.26
CA SER A 264 18.18 -2.37 -16.04
C SER A 264 17.52 -2.74 -17.37
N ILE A 265 17.42 -1.79 -18.30
CA ILE A 265 16.81 -2.03 -19.62
C ILE A 265 17.61 -3.06 -20.43
N ALA A 266 18.94 -2.96 -20.47
CA ALA A 266 19.80 -3.94 -21.14
C ALA A 266 19.66 -5.35 -20.55
N GLN A 267 19.28 -5.45 -19.28
CA GLN A 267 18.98 -6.71 -18.57
C GLN A 267 17.53 -7.19 -18.78
N GLY A 268 16.71 -6.50 -19.58
CA GLY A 268 15.30 -6.82 -19.79
C GLY A 268 14.38 -6.40 -18.65
N ILE A 269 14.84 -5.52 -17.74
CA ILE A 269 14.07 -5.03 -16.60
C ILE A 269 13.49 -3.66 -16.94
N GLY A 270 12.28 -3.65 -17.50
CA GLY A 270 11.55 -2.45 -17.90
C GLY A 270 10.46 -1.97 -16.94
N CYS A 271 10.40 -2.51 -15.71
CA CYS A 271 9.39 -2.11 -14.73
C CYS A 271 10.00 -1.39 -13.53
N GLU A 272 9.57 -0.16 -13.30
CA GLU A 272 9.92 0.61 -12.11
C GLU A 272 8.97 0.26 -10.97
N GLN A 273 9.48 0.11 -9.74
CA GLN A 273 8.67 -0.26 -8.57
C GLN A 273 8.78 0.79 -7.47
N TRP A 274 7.64 1.24 -6.97
CA TRP A 274 7.52 2.24 -5.93
C TRP A 274 6.93 1.57 -4.69
N TYR A 275 7.59 1.70 -3.54
CA TYR A 275 7.09 1.20 -2.27
C TYR A 275 7.07 2.30 -1.24
N SER A 276 5.90 2.53 -0.66
CA SER A 276 5.73 3.51 0.42
C SER A 276 6.40 3.04 1.71
N ALA A 277 6.66 3.99 2.61
CA ALA A 277 7.08 3.69 3.97
C ALA A 277 5.96 2.88 4.65
N PRO A 278 6.28 1.71 5.24
CA PRO A 278 5.26 0.85 5.81
C PRO A 278 4.68 1.49 7.08
N GLY A 279 3.35 1.54 7.17
CA GLY A 279 2.65 2.07 8.33
C GLY A 279 2.92 3.55 8.60
N GLU A 280 3.18 4.35 7.56
CA GLU A 280 3.31 5.81 7.69
C GLU A 280 2.13 6.51 6.96
N PRO A 281 1.03 6.84 7.67
CA PRO A 281 0.76 6.60 9.09
C PRO A 281 0.19 5.20 9.38
N ASP A 282 0.18 4.83 10.66
CA ASP A 282 -0.23 3.50 11.15
C ASP A 282 -1.68 3.12 10.83
N TRP A 283 -2.57 4.12 10.70
CA TRP A 283 -3.97 3.95 10.33
C TRP A 283 -4.22 3.86 8.82
N SER A 284 -3.20 4.10 7.99
CA SER A 284 -3.32 4.09 6.54
C SER A 284 -2.76 2.82 5.91
N TRP A 285 -2.73 2.83 4.59
CA TRP A 285 -2.35 1.73 3.71
C TRP A 285 -0.84 1.65 3.49
N ASP A 286 -0.36 0.45 3.22
CA ASP A 286 0.92 0.25 2.56
C ASP A 286 0.68 0.05 1.07
N PHE A 287 1.44 0.79 0.24
CA PHE A 287 1.36 0.68 -1.21
C PHE A 287 2.67 0.19 -1.82
N GLY A 288 2.51 -0.69 -2.81
CA GLY A 288 3.45 -0.91 -3.88
C GLY A 288 2.79 -0.51 -5.20
N TRP A 289 3.48 0.26 -6.03
CA TRP A 289 3.01 0.66 -7.36
C TRP A 289 4.11 0.38 -8.37
N THR A 290 3.82 -0.46 -9.36
CA THR A 290 4.76 -0.80 -10.43
C THR A 290 4.31 -0.18 -11.73
N ILE A 291 5.25 0.41 -12.46
CA ILE A 291 5.07 0.97 -13.80
C ILE A 291 5.96 0.17 -14.75
N CYS A 292 5.36 -0.74 -15.52
CA CYS A 292 6.02 -1.49 -16.57
C CYS A 292 5.99 -0.74 -17.90
N GLY A 293 7.13 -0.77 -18.60
CA GLY A 293 7.40 0.14 -19.69
C GLY A 293 7.85 1.50 -19.16
N ALA A 294 8.86 1.53 -18.28
CA ALA A 294 9.43 2.76 -17.71
C ALA A 294 9.65 3.80 -18.82
N THR A 295 9.05 4.99 -18.70
CA THR A 295 8.99 5.97 -19.80
C THR A 295 10.32 6.66 -20.04
N THR A 296 11.12 6.84 -18.99
CA THR A 296 12.47 7.42 -19.08
C THR A 296 13.49 6.57 -18.32
N LEU A 297 14.73 6.59 -18.79
CA LEU A 297 15.86 6.04 -18.04
C LEU A 297 16.14 6.90 -16.80
N TYR A 298 16.39 6.24 -15.67
CA TYR A 298 16.91 6.90 -14.49
C TYR A 298 18.38 7.25 -14.65
N THR A 299 18.73 8.47 -14.26
CA THR A 299 20.12 8.92 -14.13
C THR A 299 20.36 9.52 -12.73
N PRO A 300 21.43 9.11 -12.02
CA PRO A 300 21.81 9.76 -10.78
C PRO A 300 21.96 11.28 -10.97
N GLY A 301 21.27 12.06 -10.14
CA GLY A 301 21.30 13.53 -10.21
C GLY A 301 20.21 14.16 -11.09
N GLU A 302 19.32 13.38 -11.72
CA GLU A 302 18.22 13.90 -12.55
C GLU A 302 17.31 14.92 -11.84
N ASN A 303 17.28 14.89 -10.50
CA ASN A 303 16.54 15.87 -9.68
C ASN A 303 16.96 17.31 -9.94
N ALA A 304 18.21 17.56 -10.35
CA ALA A 304 18.72 18.91 -10.65
C ALA A 304 18.10 19.51 -11.91
N THR A 305 17.62 18.67 -12.84
CA THR A 305 17.05 19.07 -14.13
C THR A 305 15.66 18.47 -14.36
N ALA A 306 14.97 18.04 -13.29
CA ALA A 306 13.71 17.30 -13.40
C ALA A 306 12.65 18.05 -14.22
N TYR A 307 12.58 19.38 -14.10
CA TYR A 307 11.67 20.23 -14.85
C TYR A 307 12.07 20.49 -16.32
N ASP A 308 13.32 20.21 -16.69
CA ASP A 308 13.80 20.35 -18.06
C ASP A 308 13.61 19.03 -18.81
N ILE A 309 12.46 18.92 -19.48
CA ILE A 309 12.08 17.73 -20.27
C ILE A 309 13.11 17.40 -21.35
N SER A 310 13.88 18.38 -21.84
CA SER A 310 14.92 18.15 -22.86
C SER A 310 16.09 17.30 -22.33
N THR A 311 16.26 17.22 -21.02
CA THR A 311 17.29 16.40 -20.37
C THR A 311 16.85 14.95 -20.14
N TRP A 312 15.56 14.65 -20.33
CA TRP A 312 15.04 13.30 -20.11
C TRP A 312 15.51 12.37 -21.21
N ILE A 313 15.73 11.10 -20.88
CA ILE A 313 16.15 10.07 -21.83
C ILE A 313 14.98 9.10 -22.01
N PRO A 314 14.17 9.25 -23.07
CA PRO A 314 13.03 8.37 -23.33
C PRO A 314 13.49 6.94 -23.62
N THR A 315 12.73 5.96 -23.16
CA THR A 315 12.93 4.53 -23.50
C THR A 315 12.19 4.14 -24.78
N GLY A 316 11.19 4.93 -25.18
CA GLY A 316 10.22 4.58 -26.22
C GLY A 316 8.94 3.94 -25.68
N GLU A 317 8.88 3.61 -24.38
CA GLU A 317 7.72 3.04 -23.71
C GLU A 317 6.79 4.12 -23.13
N THR A 318 5.52 3.76 -22.91
CA THR A 318 4.47 4.68 -22.43
C THR A 318 4.08 4.47 -20.96
N GLY A 319 4.58 3.43 -20.28
CA GLY A 319 4.28 3.18 -18.86
C GLY A 319 2.82 2.78 -18.59
N ASN A 320 2.14 2.19 -19.58
CA ASN A 320 0.71 1.87 -19.54
C ASN A 320 0.38 0.54 -18.84
N THR A 321 1.38 -0.30 -18.53
CA THR A 321 1.17 -1.50 -17.74
C THR A 321 1.51 -1.22 -16.29
N ARG A 322 0.52 -1.36 -15.41
CA ARG A 322 0.65 -0.99 -14.00
C ARG A 322 0.22 -2.11 -13.10
N ARG A 323 0.87 -2.20 -11.95
CA ARG A 323 0.47 -3.12 -10.89
C ARG A 323 0.36 -2.39 -9.57
N LEU A 324 -0.78 -2.57 -8.92
CA LEU A 324 -1.02 -2.12 -7.55
C LEU A 324 -0.82 -3.30 -6.60
N GLU A 325 -0.07 -3.05 -5.54
CA GLU A 325 0.04 -3.88 -4.36
C GLU A 325 -0.45 -3.04 -3.18
N ALA A 326 -1.47 -3.47 -2.45
CA ALA A 326 -2.07 -2.63 -1.42
C ALA A 326 -2.51 -3.43 -0.20
N ALA A 327 -2.04 -3.05 0.99
CA ALA A 327 -2.50 -3.64 2.24
C ALA A 327 -2.97 -2.58 3.24
N TRP A 328 -3.98 -2.96 4.01
CA TRP A 328 -4.47 -2.20 5.15
C TRP A 328 -4.86 -3.16 6.26
N TYR A 329 -4.42 -2.87 7.48
CA TYR A 329 -4.55 -3.81 8.58
C TYR A 329 -5.37 -3.20 9.70
N ALA A 330 -6.56 -3.77 9.92
CA ALA A 330 -7.52 -3.30 10.90
C ALA A 330 -6.95 -3.21 12.33
N PHE A 331 -5.92 -4.01 12.63
CA PHE A 331 -5.30 -4.08 13.95
C PHE A 331 -4.23 -3.01 14.21
N ARG A 332 -3.73 -2.31 13.18
CA ARG A 332 -2.64 -1.33 13.35
C ARG A 332 -3.10 -0.11 14.15
N ASN A 333 -4.32 0.33 13.90
CA ASN A 333 -4.90 1.47 14.57
C ASN A 333 -6.40 1.23 14.83
N PRO A 334 -6.91 1.53 16.04
CA PRO A 334 -8.30 1.29 16.39
C PRO A 334 -9.28 2.33 15.82
N ILE A 335 -8.81 3.44 15.22
CA ILE A 335 -9.68 4.54 14.80
C ILE A 335 -10.69 4.10 13.73
N ARG A 336 -11.96 4.45 13.93
CA ARG A 336 -13.08 4.20 13.02
C ARG A 336 -14.01 5.40 13.02
N GLY A 337 -14.84 5.51 11.98
CA GLY A 337 -15.67 6.67 11.74
C GLY A 337 -14.89 7.81 11.10
N ALA A 338 -15.47 9.01 11.17
CA ALA A 338 -14.88 10.23 10.63
C ALA A 338 -13.82 10.78 11.58
N PHE A 339 -12.71 11.25 11.02
CA PHE A 339 -11.66 11.97 11.74
C PHE A 339 -10.90 12.88 10.79
N VAL A 340 -10.03 13.73 11.35
CA VAL A 340 -9.18 14.64 10.58
C VAL A 340 -7.72 14.31 10.88
N ALA A 341 -6.89 14.33 9.85
CA ALA A 341 -5.45 14.16 9.99
C ALA A 341 -4.69 15.13 9.08
N THR A 342 -3.45 15.45 9.42
CA THR A 342 -2.55 16.18 8.51
C THR A 342 -2.25 15.37 7.26
N GLN A 343 -1.66 15.99 6.23
CA GLN A 343 -1.19 15.27 5.04
C GLN A 343 -0.15 14.18 5.34
N PHE A 344 0.57 14.28 6.47
CA PHE A 344 1.55 13.29 6.92
C PHE A 344 0.95 12.21 7.83
N GLY A 345 -0.34 12.34 8.17
CA GLY A 345 -1.07 11.35 8.90
C GLY A 345 -1.19 11.57 10.41
N GLU A 346 -0.79 12.72 10.93
CA GLU A 346 -1.02 13.04 12.34
C GLU A 346 -2.50 13.34 12.56
N ILE A 347 -3.18 12.53 13.39
CA ILE A 347 -4.57 12.77 13.77
C ILE A 347 -4.66 14.06 14.60
N VAL A 348 -5.63 14.91 14.27
CA VAL A 348 -5.86 16.21 14.93
C VAL A 348 -7.28 16.32 15.44
N SER A 349 -7.54 17.33 16.29
CA SER A 349 -8.86 17.55 16.89
C SER A 349 -9.94 17.98 15.87
N GLY A 350 -9.53 18.50 14.71
CA GLY A 350 -10.39 18.94 13.62
C GLY A 350 -9.66 19.94 12.72
N HIS A 351 -10.36 20.53 11.76
CA HIS A 351 -9.79 21.52 10.83
C HIS A 351 -9.27 22.81 11.48
N ASN A 352 -9.79 23.15 12.67
CA ASN A 352 -9.36 24.31 13.44
C ASN A 352 -8.19 24.02 14.39
N ASP A 353 -7.64 22.80 14.37
CA ASP A 353 -6.47 22.47 15.18
C ASP A 353 -5.29 23.37 14.79
N PRO A 354 -4.53 23.95 15.75
CA PRO A 354 -3.41 24.83 15.44
C PRO A 354 -2.37 24.20 14.50
N ARG A 355 -2.27 22.87 14.48
CA ARG A 355 -1.41 22.15 13.53
C ARG A 355 -1.82 22.38 12.08
N CYS A 356 -3.10 22.56 11.78
CA CYS A 356 -3.63 22.70 10.42
C CYS A 356 -3.18 24.00 9.74
N SER A 357 -2.99 25.09 10.51
CA SER A 357 -2.43 26.34 10.02
C SER A 357 -0.91 26.44 10.14
N GLY A 358 -0.29 25.45 10.80
CA GLY A 358 1.14 25.44 11.10
C GLY A 358 2.01 24.89 9.97
N THR A 359 3.26 24.64 10.32
CA THR A 359 4.24 24.00 9.45
C THR A 359 4.84 22.78 10.13
N THR A 360 5.20 21.77 9.35
CA THR A 360 5.93 20.60 9.81
C THR A 360 7.25 20.50 9.06
N THR A 361 8.37 20.39 9.77
CA THR A 361 9.68 20.11 9.17
C THR A 361 9.94 18.62 9.20
N ARG A 362 10.09 18.01 8.03
CA ARG A 362 10.43 16.60 7.86
C ARG A 362 11.60 16.50 6.88
N TYR A 363 12.64 15.78 7.29
CA TYR A 363 13.83 15.53 6.46
C TYR A 363 14.48 16.81 5.89
N GLY A 364 14.59 17.85 6.72
CA GLY A 364 15.20 19.12 6.33
C GLY A 364 14.33 20.04 5.47
N VAL A 365 13.10 19.62 5.11
CA VAL A 365 12.15 20.43 4.34
C VAL A 365 10.98 20.84 5.23
N THR A 366 10.58 22.10 5.15
CA THR A 366 9.44 22.64 5.90
C THR A 366 8.23 22.75 5.00
N TYR A 367 7.15 22.09 5.41
CA TYR A 367 5.89 22.03 4.68
C TYR A 367 4.83 22.81 5.43
N ARG A 368 3.98 23.54 4.69
CA ARG A 368 2.72 24.02 5.24
C ARG A 368 1.81 22.83 5.48
N ASN A 369 1.24 22.72 6.67
CA ASN A 369 0.32 21.65 6.97
C ASN A 369 -1.01 21.86 6.24
N VAL A 370 -1.64 20.75 5.89
CA VAL A 370 -3.03 20.70 5.44
C VAL A 370 -3.72 19.59 6.23
N CYS A 371 -4.89 19.89 6.77
CA CYS A 371 -5.71 18.91 7.46
C CYS A 371 -6.79 18.39 6.51
N LEU A 372 -6.94 17.07 6.49
CA LEU A 372 -7.71 16.33 5.51
C LEU A 372 -8.71 15.44 6.24
N ASP A 373 -9.95 15.45 5.74
CA ASP A 373 -11.00 14.55 6.21
C ASP A 373 -10.66 13.11 5.86
N GLN A 374 -10.91 12.21 6.81
CA GLN A 374 -10.72 10.77 6.69
C GLN A 374 -12.00 10.06 7.16
N TYR A 375 -12.25 8.86 6.64
CA TYR A 375 -13.34 8.03 7.14
C TYR A 375 -12.99 6.55 7.02
N ILE A 376 -13.02 5.82 8.13
CA ILE A 376 -12.84 4.36 8.11
C ILE A 376 -14.12 3.70 8.62
N ALA A 377 -14.82 2.99 7.75
CA ALA A 377 -16.03 2.28 8.14
C ALA A 377 -15.71 1.28 9.28
N PRO A 378 -16.54 1.20 10.33
CA PRO A 378 -16.34 0.23 11.42
C PRO A 378 -16.28 -1.24 10.95
N THR A 379 -16.89 -1.52 9.80
CA THR A 379 -16.94 -2.84 9.15
C THR A 379 -15.76 -3.13 8.22
N MET A 380 -14.86 -2.16 8.01
CA MET A 380 -13.72 -2.30 7.10
C MET A 380 -12.83 -3.49 7.55
N PRO A 381 -12.70 -4.55 6.73
CA PRO A 381 -11.86 -5.69 7.05
C PRO A 381 -10.39 -5.41 6.68
N THR A 382 -9.50 -6.23 7.21
CA THR A 382 -8.10 -6.26 6.78
C THR A 382 -7.98 -6.66 5.29
N VAL A 383 -7.14 -5.94 4.56
CA VAL A 383 -6.60 -6.30 3.24
C VAL A 383 -5.11 -6.60 3.45
N ALA A 384 -4.67 -7.83 3.24
CA ALA A 384 -3.34 -8.26 3.69
C ALA A 384 -2.51 -8.93 2.61
N PHE A 385 -1.19 -8.73 2.71
CA PHE A 385 -0.19 -9.54 2.01
C PHE A 385 -0.03 -10.94 2.63
N PRO A 386 0.33 -11.96 1.81
CA PRO A 386 0.52 -11.91 0.35
C PRO A 386 -0.79 -12.12 -0.45
N GLY A 387 -0.78 -11.83 -1.76
CA GLY A 387 -1.88 -12.16 -2.68
C GLY A 387 -2.87 -11.02 -3.00
N ASN A 388 -2.54 -9.80 -2.58
CA ASN A 388 -3.26 -8.55 -2.73
C ASN A 388 -2.53 -7.64 -3.74
N ALA A 389 -2.34 -8.17 -4.94
CA ALA A 389 -1.74 -7.47 -6.07
C ALA A 389 -2.57 -7.68 -7.32
N ASP A 390 -2.69 -6.65 -8.15
CA ASP A 390 -3.41 -6.69 -9.41
C ASP A 390 -2.64 -5.91 -10.48
N GLN A 391 -2.58 -6.45 -11.69
CA GLN A 391 -1.86 -5.85 -12.81
C GLN A 391 -2.78 -5.66 -14.00
N LYS A 392 -2.70 -4.48 -14.61
CA LYS A 392 -3.51 -4.08 -15.75
C LYS A 392 -2.65 -3.40 -16.80
N THR A 393 -3.09 -3.49 -18.04
CA THR A 393 -2.54 -2.71 -19.15
C THR A 393 -3.64 -1.81 -19.67
N TYR A 394 -3.34 -0.51 -19.72
CA TYR A 394 -4.28 0.51 -20.16
C TYR A 394 -4.09 0.83 -21.64
N PRO A 395 -5.17 1.19 -22.37
CA PRO A 395 -5.03 1.69 -23.73
C PRO A 395 -4.16 2.94 -23.76
N ASP A 396 -3.20 2.98 -24.68
CA ASP A 396 -2.27 4.09 -24.85
C ASP A 396 -2.31 4.77 -26.24
N PRO A 397 -3.42 4.73 -27.02
CA PRO A 397 -3.40 5.36 -28.33
C PRO A 397 -3.22 6.88 -28.17
N GLY A 398 -2.22 7.42 -28.86
CA GLY A 398 -1.89 8.84 -28.81
C GLY A 398 -1.23 9.32 -27.51
N VAL A 399 -0.86 8.41 -26.60
CA VAL A 399 -0.11 8.74 -25.38
C VAL A 399 1.33 9.13 -25.74
N THR A 400 1.83 10.17 -25.08
CA THR A 400 3.17 10.74 -25.24
C THR A 400 3.81 10.99 -23.87
N ILE A 401 5.11 11.24 -23.81
CA ILE A 401 5.82 11.56 -22.56
C ILE A 401 5.73 13.08 -22.31
N PRO A 402 5.45 13.53 -21.06
CA PRO A 402 5.19 12.75 -19.86
C PRO A 402 3.85 12.00 -19.90
N ASN A 403 3.87 10.74 -19.45
CA ASN A 403 2.69 9.95 -19.09
C ASN A 403 2.86 9.38 -17.69
#